data_AF-A0A1Z9LN44-F1
#
_entry.id   AF-A0A1Z9LN44-F1
#
_cell.length_a   1.000
_cell.length_b   1.000
_cell.length_c   1.000
_cell.angle_alpha   90.00
_cell.angle_beta   90.00
_cell.angle_gamma   90.00
#
_symmetry.space_group_name_H-M   'P 1'
#
loop_
_entity.id
_entity.type
_entity.pdbx_description
1 polymer ?
#
loop_
_entity_poly.entity_id
_entity_poly.type
_entity_poly.pdbx_seq_one_letter_code
_entity_poly.pdbx_strand_id
1 'polypeptide(L)'
;QITNSIVGEGSILKSCSIHHCVLGVRSRIESDVVLQDTLVMGADFFESSDERALLQERGGIPVGVGKGTTVKRAILDKNTRIGTGVTIVNKDHVEEADRSDQGFYIRNGIVVVQKNATIPDGTVI
;
A
#
# COMPACT_ATOMS: atom_id res chain seq x y z
N GLN A 1 4.62 -15.26 -3.40
CA GLN A 1 6.07 -15.49 -3.59
C GLN A 1 6.82 -14.24 -3.14
N ILE A 2 7.94 -14.36 -2.43
CA ILE A 2 8.76 -13.22 -2.00
C ILE A 2 10.17 -13.40 -2.55
N THR A 3 10.70 -12.41 -3.26
CA THR A 3 12.03 -12.45 -3.88
C THR A 3 12.75 -11.12 -3.75
N ASN A 4 14.06 -11.15 -3.50
CA ASN A 4 14.92 -9.96 -3.40
C ASN A 4 14.38 -8.87 -2.46
N SER A 5 13.71 -9.26 -1.37
CA SER A 5 12.96 -8.33 -0.52
C SER A 5 13.29 -8.49 0.95
N ILE A 6 13.19 -7.39 1.69
CA ILE A 6 13.34 -7.36 3.15
C ILE A 6 11.96 -7.29 3.76
N VAL A 7 11.70 -8.15 4.76
CA VAL A 7 10.44 -8.17 5.50
C VAL A 7 10.69 -7.80 6.96
N GLY A 8 10.10 -6.70 7.38
CA GLY A 8 10.17 -6.18 8.73
C GLY A 8 9.32 -6.96 9.72
N GLU A 9 9.61 -6.74 11.00
CA GLU A 9 8.98 -7.43 12.12
C GLU A 9 7.47 -7.24 12.19
N GLY A 10 6.74 -8.27 12.64
CA GLY A 10 5.29 -8.21 12.83
C GLY A 10 4.50 -8.07 11.53
N SER A 11 5.10 -8.31 10.38
CA SER A 11 4.39 -8.26 9.09
C SER A 11 3.37 -9.40 8.95
N ILE A 12 2.18 -9.07 8.46
CA ILE A 12 1.10 -10.02 8.17
C ILE A 12 0.92 -10.08 6.65
N LEU A 13 1.39 -11.18 6.04
CA LEU A 13 1.35 -11.37 4.60
C LEU A 13 0.39 -12.52 4.25
N LYS A 14 -0.56 -12.28 3.36
CA LYS A 14 -1.44 -13.31 2.79
C LYS A 14 -0.84 -13.85 1.48
N SER A 15 -1.68 -14.44 0.61
CA SER A 15 -1.28 -14.95 -0.70
C SER A 15 -0.93 -13.79 -1.64
N CYS A 16 0.30 -13.27 -1.55
CA CYS A 16 0.77 -12.10 -2.31
C CYS A 16 2.11 -12.37 -3.02
N SER A 17 2.45 -11.48 -3.95
CA SER A 17 3.71 -11.48 -4.71
C SER A 17 4.50 -10.21 -4.41
N ILE A 18 5.70 -10.38 -3.86
CA ILE A 18 6.55 -9.28 -3.43
C ILE A 18 7.93 -9.46 -4.07
N HIS A 19 8.34 -8.50 -4.90
CA HIS A 19 9.60 -8.54 -5.63
C HIS A 19 10.37 -7.23 -5.45
N HIS A 20 11.63 -7.31 -5.02
CA HIS A 20 12.50 -6.15 -4.86
C HIS A 20 11.87 -5.03 -4.02
N CYS A 21 11.38 -5.39 -2.83
CA CYS A 21 10.68 -4.48 -1.93
C CYS A 21 11.33 -4.45 -0.54
N VAL A 22 11.05 -3.37 0.19
CA VAL A 22 11.33 -3.29 1.62
C VAL A 22 10.00 -3.10 2.33
N LEU A 23 9.63 -4.07 3.18
CA LEU A 23 8.44 -3.99 4.03
C LEU A 23 8.88 -3.60 5.44
N GLY A 24 8.38 -2.48 5.93
CA GLY A 24 8.59 -1.98 7.27
C GLY A 24 7.78 -2.74 8.31
N VAL A 25 7.95 -2.37 9.57
CA VAL A 25 7.33 -3.05 10.70
C VAL A 25 5.80 -3.04 10.62
N ARG A 26 5.17 -4.14 11.02
CA ARG A 26 3.70 -4.30 11.04
C ARG A 26 3.02 -4.07 9.69
N SER A 27 3.75 -4.30 8.59
CA SER A 27 3.16 -4.23 7.25
C SER A 27 2.08 -5.30 7.09
N ARG A 28 0.91 -4.90 6.58
CA ARG A 28 -0.18 -5.84 6.30
C ARG A 28 -0.54 -5.84 4.83
N ILE A 29 -0.34 -7.00 4.20
CA ILE A 29 -0.53 -7.21 2.76
C ILE A 29 -1.59 -8.29 2.55
N GLU A 30 -2.73 -7.92 1.97
CA GLU A 30 -3.84 -8.84 1.70
C GLU A 30 -3.57 -9.73 0.47
N SER A 31 -4.49 -10.66 0.21
CA SER A 31 -4.35 -11.62 -0.89
C SER A 31 -4.36 -10.95 -2.26
N ASP A 32 -3.75 -11.61 -3.24
CA ASP A 32 -3.70 -11.20 -4.64
C ASP A 32 -2.99 -9.85 -4.87
N VAL A 33 -2.25 -9.37 -3.87
CA VAL A 33 -1.44 -8.15 -3.98
C VAL A 33 -0.13 -8.43 -4.71
N VAL A 34 0.25 -7.49 -5.58
CA VAL A 34 1.56 -7.46 -6.25
C VAL A 34 2.31 -6.20 -5.85
N LEU A 35 3.43 -6.37 -5.14
CA LEU A 35 4.37 -5.29 -4.83
C LEU A 35 5.66 -5.49 -5.63
N GLN A 36 6.10 -4.44 -6.32
CA GLN A 36 7.34 -4.44 -7.09
C GLN A 36 8.10 -3.13 -6.89
N ASP A 37 9.41 -3.17 -6.64
CA ASP A 37 10.25 -1.98 -6.56
C ASP A 37 9.70 -0.93 -5.57
N THR A 38 9.13 -1.39 -4.46
CA THR A 38 8.31 -0.57 -3.55
C THR A 38 8.83 -0.61 -2.11
N LEU A 39 8.86 0.56 -1.46
CA LEU A 39 9.10 0.71 -0.03
C LEU A 39 7.75 0.84 0.69
N VAL A 40 7.44 -0.07 1.59
CA VAL A 40 6.29 0.02 2.48
C VAL A 40 6.82 0.37 3.87
N MET A 41 6.47 1.54 4.41
CA MET A 41 6.96 1.97 5.74
C MET A 41 6.31 1.18 6.89
N GLY A 42 5.14 0.58 6.66
CA GLY A 42 4.45 -0.28 7.61
C GLY A 42 3.42 0.48 8.47
N ALA A 43 3.26 0.08 9.73
CA ALA A 43 2.24 0.62 10.61
C ALA A 43 2.73 0.84 12.06
N ASP A 44 2.18 1.88 12.69
CA ASP A 44 2.42 2.21 14.09
C ASP A 44 1.63 1.29 15.04
N PHE A 45 0.53 0.67 14.56
CA PHE A 45 -0.38 -0.18 15.33
C PHE A 45 -0.94 -1.33 14.49
N PHE A 46 -1.53 -2.33 15.15
CA PHE A 46 -2.33 -3.36 14.51
C PHE A 46 -3.82 -3.00 14.62
N GLU A 47 -4.58 -3.30 13.58
CA GLU A 47 -6.04 -3.38 13.67
C GLU A 47 -6.43 -4.85 13.84
N SER A 48 -7.23 -5.13 14.87
CA SER A 48 -7.80 -6.46 15.12
C SER A 48 -8.73 -6.89 13.98
N SER A 49 -9.00 -8.19 13.87
CA SER A 49 -9.92 -8.69 12.85
C SER A 49 -11.32 -8.07 12.95
N ASP A 50 -11.82 -7.87 14.17
CA ASP A 50 -13.16 -7.31 14.43
C ASP A 50 -13.22 -5.81 14.07
N GLU A 51 -12.19 -5.03 14.43
CA GLU A 51 -12.10 -3.61 14.03
C GLU A 51 -12.07 -3.46 12.52
N ARG A 52 -11.35 -4.33 11.82
CA ARG A 52 -11.27 -4.31 10.36
C ARG A 52 -12.59 -4.67 9.71
N ALA A 53 -13.26 -5.72 10.20
CA ALA A 53 -14.57 -6.13 9.69
C ALA A 53 -15.60 -5.01 9.89
N LEU A 54 -15.68 -4.45 11.09
CA LEU A 54 -16.58 -3.34 11.41
C LEU A 54 -16.29 -2.10 10.56
N LEU A 55 -15.01 -1.78 10.33
CA LEU A 55 -14.61 -0.67 9.48
C LEU A 55 -15.07 -0.89 8.03
N GLN A 56 -14.87 -2.08 7.49
CA GLN A 56 -15.30 -2.45 6.14
C GLN A 56 -16.81 -2.41 5.97
N GLU A 57 -17.58 -2.89 6.96
CA GLU A 57 -19.05 -2.80 6.98
C GLU A 57 -19.54 -1.34 6.91
N ARG A 58 -18.76 -0.41 7.46
CA ARG A 58 -19.03 1.04 7.40
C ARG A 58 -18.48 1.72 6.14
N GLY A 59 -17.96 0.96 5.19
CA GLY A 59 -17.34 1.47 3.96
C GLY A 59 -15.94 2.06 4.14
N GLY A 60 -15.29 1.83 5.28
CA GLY A 60 -13.92 2.25 5.53
C GLY A 60 -12.89 1.25 5.01
N ILE A 61 -11.67 1.75 4.74
CA ILE A 61 -10.55 0.94 4.25
C ILE A 61 -9.57 0.68 5.41
N PRO A 62 -9.30 -0.58 5.78
CA PRO A 62 -8.32 -0.92 6.81
C PRO A 62 -6.88 -0.50 6.47
N VAL A 63 -6.01 -0.39 7.48
CA VAL A 63 -4.57 -0.14 7.29
C VAL A 63 -3.93 -1.30 6.53
N GLY A 64 -3.03 -0.96 5.61
CA GLY A 64 -2.29 -1.89 4.78
C GLY A 64 -2.69 -1.81 3.32
N VAL A 65 -2.36 -2.88 2.59
CA VAL A 65 -2.63 -2.99 1.15
C VAL A 65 -3.78 -3.97 0.91
N GLY A 66 -4.89 -3.45 0.39
CA GLY A 66 -6.12 -4.18 0.11
C GLY A 66 -5.97 -5.23 -1.00
N LYS A 67 -6.94 -6.14 -1.06
CA LYS A 67 -6.91 -7.32 -1.93
C LYS A 67 -6.78 -6.95 -3.41
N GLY A 68 -6.01 -7.71 -4.18
CA GLY A 68 -5.92 -7.55 -5.65
C GLY A 68 -5.21 -6.27 -6.11
N THR A 69 -4.58 -5.54 -5.20
CA THR A 69 -3.91 -4.27 -5.49
C THR A 69 -2.51 -4.50 -6.08
N THR A 70 -2.14 -3.70 -7.07
CA THR A 70 -0.81 -3.71 -7.68
C THR A 70 -0.11 -2.39 -7.42
N VAL A 71 1.10 -2.44 -6.86
CA VAL A 71 1.94 -1.27 -6.58
C VAL A 71 3.32 -1.50 -7.18
N LYS A 72 3.78 -0.53 -7.98
CA LYS A 72 5.10 -0.54 -8.61
C LYS A 72 5.79 0.81 -8.42
N ARG A 73 7.08 0.77 -8.07
CA ARG A 73 7.94 1.97 -7.98
C ARG A 73 7.35 3.07 -7.11
N ALA A 74 6.97 2.70 -5.88
CA ALA A 74 6.30 3.61 -4.95
C ALA A 74 6.89 3.56 -3.53
N ILE A 75 6.55 4.59 -2.75
CA ILE A 75 6.74 4.64 -1.30
C ILE A 75 5.35 4.71 -0.67
N LEU A 76 4.99 3.70 0.12
CA LEU A 76 3.78 3.71 0.93
C LEU A 76 4.17 4.10 2.35
N ASP A 77 3.82 5.31 2.79
CA ASP A 77 4.16 5.76 4.13
C ASP A 77 3.33 5.04 5.21
N LYS A 78 3.58 5.37 6.48
CA LYS A 78 3.00 4.69 7.62
C LYS A 78 1.48 4.81 7.66
N ASN A 79 0.83 3.75 8.10
CA ASN A 79 -0.61 3.70 8.35
C ASN A 79 -1.45 4.02 7.09
N THR A 80 -0.88 3.82 5.91
CA THR A 80 -1.61 3.97 4.65
C THR A 80 -2.74 2.95 4.55
N ARG A 81 -3.86 3.38 3.97
CA ARG A 81 -5.07 2.59 3.79
C ARG A 81 -5.33 2.46 2.29
N ILE A 82 -4.75 1.44 1.66
CA ILE A 82 -4.89 1.22 0.22
C ILE A 82 -6.04 0.25 -0.01
N GLY A 83 -7.02 0.68 -0.80
CA GLY A 83 -8.21 -0.09 -1.12
C GLY A 83 -7.97 -1.38 -1.90
N THR A 84 -9.07 -2.06 -2.20
CA THR A 84 -9.13 -3.25 -3.04
C THR A 84 -9.01 -2.88 -4.51
N GLY A 85 -8.23 -3.64 -5.28
CA GLY A 85 -8.11 -3.48 -6.73
C GLY A 85 -7.46 -2.16 -7.17
N VAL A 86 -6.70 -1.52 -6.29
CA VAL A 86 -5.97 -0.28 -6.60
C VAL A 86 -4.78 -0.60 -7.50
N THR A 87 -4.45 0.30 -8.42
CA THR A 87 -3.28 0.19 -9.30
C THR A 87 -2.41 1.44 -9.17
N ILE A 88 -1.25 1.33 -8.54
CA ILE A 88 -0.26 2.42 -8.40
C ILE A 88 0.95 2.05 -9.24
N VAL A 89 1.02 2.55 -10.47
CA VAL A 89 2.11 2.21 -11.41
C VAL A 89 2.63 3.40 -12.21
N ASN A 90 2.00 4.58 -12.12
CA ASN A 90 2.39 5.80 -12.84
C ASN A 90 2.57 5.54 -14.35
N LYS A 91 1.49 5.06 -15.00
CA LYS A 91 1.53 4.63 -16.42
C LYS A 91 1.98 5.74 -17.38
N ASP A 92 1.67 6.98 -17.04
CA ASP A 92 1.97 8.15 -17.87
C ASP A 92 3.40 8.67 -17.65
N HIS A 93 4.20 8.00 -16.82
CA HIS A 93 5.59 8.37 -16.51
C HIS A 93 5.73 9.83 -16.05
N VAL A 94 4.79 10.29 -15.21
CA VAL A 94 4.82 11.64 -14.65
C VAL A 94 6.03 11.75 -13.73
N GLU A 95 6.87 12.77 -13.94
CA GLU A 95 8.06 12.98 -13.10
C GLU A 95 7.72 13.68 -11.78
N GLU A 96 6.89 14.71 -11.85
CA GLU A 96 6.56 15.59 -10.73
C GLU A 96 5.05 15.87 -10.71
N ALA A 97 4.39 15.60 -9.59
CA ALA A 97 2.99 15.96 -9.37
C ALA A 97 2.72 16.20 -7.89
N ASP A 98 2.05 17.30 -7.57
CA ASP A 98 1.47 17.52 -6.25
C ASP A 98 -0.02 17.19 -6.32
N ARG A 99 -0.41 16.10 -5.64
CA ARG A 99 -1.79 15.65 -5.49
C ARG A 99 -2.07 15.31 -4.02
N SER A 100 -1.51 16.13 -3.13
CA SER A 100 -1.62 15.94 -1.69
C SER A 100 -3.07 15.92 -1.19
N ASP A 101 -3.99 16.58 -1.90
CA ASP A 101 -5.44 16.50 -1.70
C ASP A 101 -6.02 15.09 -1.96
N GLN A 102 -5.35 14.29 -2.78
CA GLN A 102 -5.66 12.88 -3.09
C GLN A 102 -4.81 11.90 -2.27
N GLY A 103 -4.00 12.39 -1.33
CA GLY A 103 -3.21 11.56 -0.42
C GLY A 103 -1.89 11.03 -0.99
N PHE A 104 -1.45 11.53 -2.15
CA PHE A 104 -0.16 11.14 -2.73
C PHE A 104 0.51 12.27 -3.50
N TYR A 105 1.79 12.12 -3.79
CA TYR A 105 2.51 13.00 -4.72
C TYR A 105 3.51 12.18 -5.51
N ILE A 106 4.06 12.74 -6.58
CA ILE A 106 5.08 12.09 -7.41
C ILE A 106 6.33 12.96 -7.40
N ARG A 107 7.49 12.35 -7.10
CA ARG A 107 8.83 12.95 -7.21
C ARG A 107 9.76 12.01 -7.97
N ASN A 108 10.48 12.50 -8.97
CA ASN A 108 11.37 11.70 -9.82
C ASN A 108 10.69 10.41 -10.38
N GLY A 109 9.40 10.51 -10.67
CA GLY A 109 8.56 9.41 -11.13
C GLY A 109 8.26 8.32 -10.09
N ILE A 110 8.57 8.56 -8.81
CA ILE A 110 8.22 7.67 -7.69
C ILE A 110 6.93 8.19 -7.06
N VAL A 111 5.91 7.34 -6.99
CA VAL A 111 4.67 7.67 -6.28
C VAL A 111 4.90 7.56 -4.78
N VAL A 112 4.56 8.59 -4.03
CA VAL A 112 4.63 8.60 -2.56
C VAL A 112 3.22 8.78 -2.00
N VAL A 113 2.70 7.72 -1.38
CA VAL A 113 1.42 7.78 -0.65
C VAL A 113 1.70 8.28 0.77
N GLN A 114 1.02 9.34 1.18
CA GLN A 114 1.28 10.05 2.42
C GLN A 114 0.88 9.25 3.67
N LYS A 115 1.49 9.56 4.81
CA LYS A 115 1.14 8.98 6.10
C LYS A 115 -0.37 9.14 6.37
N ASN A 116 -1.01 8.07 6.84
CA ASN A 116 -2.45 7.99 7.11
C ASN A 116 -3.37 8.23 5.90
N ALA A 117 -2.83 8.40 4.69
CA ALA A 117 -3.66 8.60 3.51
C ALA A 117 -4.48 7.35 3.18
N THR A 118 -5.65 7.59 2.62
CA THR A 118 -6.55 6.55 2.14
C THR A 118 -6.65 6.65 0.63
N ILE A 119 -6.32 5.57 -0.07
CA ILE A 119 -6.48 5.44 -1.52
C ILE A 119 -7.72 4.56 -1.75
N PRO A 120 -8.81 5.11 -2.32
CA PRO A 120 -10.08 4.39 -2.48
C PRO A 120 -9.95 3.15 -3.36
N ASP A 121 -10.89 2.21 -3.20
CA ASP A 121 -11.00 1.01 -4.03
C ASP A 121 -11.01 1.34 -5.53
N GLY A 122 -10.32 0.52 -6.33
CA GLY A 122 -10.26 0.67 -7.79
C GLY A 122 -9.49 1.88 -8.31
N THR A 123 -8.88 2.71 -7.45
CA THR A 123 -8.12 3.89 -7.88
C THR A 123 -6.93 3.50 -8.75
N VAL A 124 -6.67 4.29 -9.79
CA VAL A 124 -5.51 4.14 -10.69
C VAL A 124 -4.63 5.39 -10.60
N ILE A 125 -3.35 5.18 -10.28
CA ILE A 125 -2.30 6.20 -10.15
C ILE A 125 -1.14 5.86 -11.08
#